data_AF-A0A8J3GMY6-F1
#
_entry.id   AF-A0A8J3GMY6-F1
#
_cell.length_a   1.000
_cell.length_b   1.000
_cell.length_c   1.000
_cell.angle_alpha   90.00
_cell.angle_beta   90.00
_cell.angle_gamma   90.00
#
_symmetry.space_group_name_H-M   'P 1'
#
loop_
_entity.id
_entity.type
_entity.pdbx_description
1 polymer ?
#
loop_
_entity_poly.entity_id
_entity_poly.type
_entity_poly.pdbx_seq_one_letter_code
_entity_poly.pdbx_strand_id
1 'polypeptide(L)'
;MGATGIAFRGRIDRLDEDGSRGTAIITDYKAGAAPERKKTIVFNRGTELQRVFYALAARSLLPEVRNVESRLTYLRHEPARTLSLVHDELAAAIEEAITFTAAGVELQRNGQVAPGPQPEFFDPISLALPSDLDVYRRTKQRPFSQVNSPLSKLWSSP
;
A
#
# COMPACT_ATOMS: atom_id res chain seq x y z
N MET A 1 -3.09 13.37 -16.73
CA MET A 1 -3.14 12.47 -15.55
C MET A 1 -1.81 11.74 -15.50
N GLY A 2 -1.19 11.59 -14.32
CA GLY A 2 0.06 10.83 -14.18
C GLY A 2 -0.17 9.31 -14.34
N ALA A 3 0.91 8.52 -14.23
CA ALA A 3 0.90 7.07 -14.47
C ALA A 3 -0.17 6.30 -13.67
N THR A 4 -0.52 6.77 -12.46
CA THR A 4 -1.50 6.13 -11.57
C THR A 4 -2.96 6.37 -11.95
N GLY A 5 -3.25 7.29 -12.88
CA GLY A 5 -4.64 7.66 -13.23
C GLY A 5 -5.38 8.45 -12.15
N ILE A 6 -4.73 8.74 -11.01
CA ILE A 6 -5.25 9.57 -9.90
C ILE A 6 -4.27 10.69 -9.56
N ALA A 7 -4.80 11.76 -8.97
CA ALA A 7 -3.98 12.70 -8.21
C ALA A 7 -3.95 12.24 -6.74
N PHE A 8 -2.77 12.11 -6.16
CA PHE A 8 -2.59 11.78 -4.76
C PHE A 8 -1.66 12.79 -4.08
N ARG A 9 -1.82 12.94 -2.77
CA ARG A 9 -0.98 13.79 -1.91
C ARG A 9 -0.66 13.03 -0.64
N GLY A 10 0.47 13.35 -0.01
CA GLY A 10 0.89 12.75 1.25
C GLY A 10 2.03 13.52 1.88
N ARG A 11 2.47 13.05 3.05
CA ARG A 11 3.63 13.59 3.77
C ARG A 11 4.57 12.45 4.09
N ILE A 12 5.77 12.49 3.53
CA ILE A 12 6.82 11.54 3.83
C ILE A 12 7.35 11.86 5.24
N ASP A 13 7.46 10.84 6.09
CA ASP A 13 7.98 10.98 7.46
C ASP A 13 9.42 11.51 7.47
N ARG A 14 10.28 10.87 6.66
CA ARG A 14 11.67 11.30 6.44
C ARG A 14 12.14 10.96 5.03
N LEU A 15 12.84 11.92 4.43
CA LEU A 15 13.47 11.82 3.13
C LEU A 15 14.92 12.31 3.27
N ASP A 16 15.87 11.41 3.04
CA ASP A 16 17.29 11.74 2.99
C ASP A 16 17.74 11.72 1.52
N GLU A 17 18.24 12.85 1.01
CA GLU A 17 18.71 12.99 -0.36
C GLU A 17 20.22 13.20 -0.41
N ASP A 18 20.88 12.48 -1.31
CA ASP A 18 22.24 12.77 -1.73
C ASP A 18 22.22 13.10 -3.22
N GLY A 19 22.09 14.40 -3.51
CA GLY A 19 22.07 14.93 -4.88
C GLY A 19 23.37 14.66 -5.65
N SER A 20 24.51 14.45 -4.97
CA SER A 20 25.77 14.13 -5.63
C SER A 20 25.78 12.70 -6.20
N ARG A 21 25.08 11.78 -5.51
CA ARG A 21 24.94 10.38 -5.92
C ARG A 21 23.63 10.10 -6.68
N GLY A 22 22.72 11.07 -6.73
CA GLY A 22 21.37 10.89 -7.29
C GLY A 22 20.60 9.80 -6.53
N THR A 23 20.75 9.75 -5.21
CA THR A 23 20.10 8.73 -4.36
C THR A 23 19.16 9.40 -3.36
N ALA A 24 18.00 8.80 -3.15
CA ALA A 24 17.07 9.19 -2.09
C ALA A 24 16.68 7.99 -1.23
N ILE A 25 16.60 8.20 0.08
CA ILE A 25 16.13 7.21 1.04
C ILE A 25 14.87 7.76 1.70
N ILE A 26 13.79 7.02 1.55
CA ILE A 26 12.52 7.30 2.22
C ILE A 26 12.43 6.41 3.43
N THR A 27 12.15 6.98 4.60
CA THR A 27 11.89 6.21 5.81
C THR A 27 10.49 6.52 6.32
N ASP A 28 9.67 5.48 6.46
CA ASP A 28 8.36 5.49 7.11
C ASP A 28 8.49 4.82 8.49
N TYR A 29 8.07 5.53 9.55
CA TYR A 29 8.24 5.05 10.91
C TYR A 29 6.99 4.32 11.39
N LYS A 30 7.19 3.13 11.98
CA LYS A 30 6.11 2.35 12.59
C LYS A 30 6.35 2.22 14.11
N ALA A 31 5.35 2.59 14.90
CA ALA A 31 5.38 2.41 16.35
C ALA A 31 5.22 0.95 16.80
N GLY A 32 4.73 0.07 15.91
CA GLY A 32 4.51 -1.34 16.17
C GLY A 32 5.79 -2.18 16.22
N ALA A 33 5.64 -3.46 16.56
CA ALA A 33 6.72 -4.41 16.42
C ALA A 33 6.95 -4.74 14.94
N ALA A 34 8.22 -4.76 14.53
CA ALA A 34 8.61 -5.36 13.26
C ALA A 34 8.10 -6.80 13.16
N PRO A 35 7.68 -7.22 11.96
CA PRO A 35 7.31 -8.60 11.69
C PRO A 35 8.51 -9.54 11.86
N GLU A 36 8.22 -10.85 11.84
CA GLU A 36 9.25 -11.87 11.86
C GLU A 36 10.21 -11.72 10.67
N ARG A 37 11.51 -11.95 10.88
CA ARG A 37 12.57 -11.72 9.87
C ARG A 37 12.38 -12.47 8.56
N LYS A 38 11.63 -13.57 8.56
CA LYS A 38 11.37 -14.39 7.36
C LYS A 38 10.20 -13.86 6.50
N LYS A 39 9.43 -12.89 7.01
CA LYS A 39 8.29 -12.34 6.29
C LYS A 39 8.78 -11.24 5.34
N THR A 40 8.76 -11.52 4.05
CA THR A 40 8.84 -10.48 3.02
C THR A 40 7.61 -9.58 3.18
N ILE A 41 7.82 -8.28 3.09
CA ILE A 41 6.74 -7.30 3.09
C ILE A 41 6.96 -6.42 1.89
N VAL A 42 5.97 -6.38 0.99
CA VAL A 42 5.90 -5.46 -0.14
C VAL A 42 4.72 -4.53 0.07
N PHE A 43 3.50 -5.08 0.03
CA PHE A 43 2.26 -4.33 0.22
C PHE A 43 1.48 -4.75 1.46
N ASN A 44 1.75 -5.92 2.05
CA ASN A 44 1.07 -6.48 3.22
C ASN A 44 -0.46 -6.34 3.13
N ARG A 45 -1.05 -6.93 2.09
CA ARG A 45 -2.49 -6.84 1.80
C ARG A 45 -3.00 -5.40 1.62
N GLY A 46 -2.13 -4.50 1.17
CA GLY A 46 -2.42 -3.08 0.93
C GLY A 46 -2.01 -2.13 2.05
N THR A 47 -1.69 -2.63 3.25
CA THR A 47 -1.30 -1.80 4.40
C THR A 47 -0.02 -1.00 4.16
N GLU A 48 0.90 -1.51 3.34
CA GLU A 48 2.19 -0.86 3.05
C GLU A 48 2.26 -0.23 1.66
N LEU A 49 1.11 0.05 1.02
CA LEU A 49 1.08 0.82 -0.24
C LEU A 49 1.72 2.22 -0.08
N GLN A 50 1.57 2.82 1.10
CA GLN A 50 2.05 4.16 1.42
C GLN A 50 3.52 4.39 1.02
N ARG A 51 4.43 3.51 1.44
CA ARG A 51 5.87 3.66 1.19
C ARG A 51 6.24 3.52 -0.30
N VAL A 52 5.44 2.78 -1.07
CA VAL A 52 5.61 2.62 -2.53
C VAL A 52 5.15 3.87 -3.25
N PHE A 53 4.02 4.45 -2.85
CA PHE A 53 3.58 5.75 -3.37
C PHE A 53 4.52 6.89 -3.01
N TYR A 54 5.17 6.84 -1.84
CA TYR A 54 6.22 7.79 -1.49
C TYR A 54 7.43 7.66 -2.41
N ALA A 55 7.87 6.44 -2.74
CA ALA A 55 8.94 6.24 -3.71
C ALA A 55 8.57 6.73 -5.10
N LEU A 56 7.34 6.47 -5.55
CA LEU A 56 6.82 7.00 -6.82
C LEU A 56 6.79 8.54 -6.81
N ALA A 57 6.36 9.16 -5.71
CA ALA A 57 6.34 10.61 -5.56
C ALA A 57 7.76 11.20 -5.61
N ALA A 58 8.71 10.62 -4.88
CA ALA A 58 10.10 11.07 -4.90
C ALA A 58 10.70 11.01 -6.32
N ARG A 59 10.52 9.89 -7.03
CA ARG A 59 10.97 9.76 -8.44
C ARG A 59 10.32 10.78 -9.38
N SER A 60 9.07 11.16 -9.10
CA SER A 60 8.32 12.09 -9.95
C SER A 60 8.64 13.55 -9.66
N LEU A 61 9.00 13.88 -8.42
CA LEU A 61 9.20 15.25 -7.95
C LEU A 61 10.69 15.65 -7.90
N LEU A 62 11.61 14.69 -7.84
CA LEU A 62 13.05 14.90 -7.73
C LEU A 62 13.76 14.31 -8.96
N PRO A 63 13.87 15.08 -10.07
CA PRO A 63 14.35 14.55 -11.35
C PRO A 63 15.82 14.09 -11.33
N GLU A 64 16.62 14.57 -10.39
CA GLU A 64 18.02 14.19 -10.15
C GLU A 64 18.17 12.83 -9.45
N VAL A 65 17.10 12.33 -8.81
CA VAL A 65 17.12 11.06 -8.08
C VAL A 65 16.96 9.90 -9.06
N ARG A 66 18.00 9.08 -9.16
CA ARG A 66 18.06 7.88 -9.99
C ARG A 66 17.77 6.61 -9.20
N ASN A 67 18.17 6.59 -7.94
CA ASN A 67 18.06 5.44 -7.06
C ASN A 67 17.22 5.81 -5.84
N VAL A 68 16.17 5.05 -5.59
CA VAL A 68 15.34 5.21 -4.40
C VAL A 68 15.39 3.93 -3.56
N GLU A 69 15.55 4.11 -2.25
CA GLU A 69 15.33 3.07 -1.26
C GLU A 69 14.13 3.46 -0.39
N SER A 70 13.23 2.50 -0.14
CA SER A 70 12.07 2.70 0.73
C SER A 70 12.19 1.83 1.98
N ARG A 71 12.21 2.46 3.16
CA ARG A 71 12.44 1.83 4.46
C ARG A 71 11.20 1.88 5.33
N LEU A 72 10.86 0.76 5.95
CA LEU A 72 9.98 0.67 7.11
C LEU A 72 10.83 0.52 8.37
N THR A 73 10.84 1.52 9.25
CA THR A 73 11.61 1.46 10.51
C THR A 73 10.67 1.32 11.70
N TYR A 74 10.78 0.18 12.37
CA TYR A 74 9.96 -0.19 13.52
C TYR A 74 10.67 0.16 14.82
N LEU A 75 10.02 1.04 15.60
CA LEU A 75 10.61 1.66 16.79
C LEU A 75 10.47 0.83 18.08
N ARG A 76 9.69 -0.26 18.07
CA ARG A 76 9.47 -1.11 19.25
C ARG A 76 10.63 -2.07 19.58
N HIS A 77 11.68 -2.07 18.78
CA HIS A 77 12.85 -2.94 18.94
C HIS A 77 14.07 -2.11 19.33
N GLU A 78 14.97 -2.70 20.12
CA GLU A 78 16.27 -2.13 20.45
C GLU A 78 17.39 -3.10 20.00
N PRO A 79 18.21 -2.76 19.00
CA PRO A 79 18.08 -1.58 18.15
C PRO A 79 16.82 -1.65 17.26
N ALA A 80 16.40 -0.48 16.76
CA ALA A 80 15.27 -0.38 15.83
C ALA A 80 15.47 -1.30 14.63
N ARG A 81 14.38 -1.92 14.16
CA ARG A 81 14.43 -2.85 13.03
C ARG A 81 13.94 -2.17 11.77
N THR A 82 14.72 -2.25 10.72
CA THR A 82 14.39 -1.68 9.42
C THR A 82 14.19 -2.77 8.36
N LEU A 83 13.12 -2.64 7.59
CA LEU A 83 12.89 -3.43 6.38
C LEU A 83 13.04 -2.51 5.16
N SER A 84 13.99 -2.81 4.30
CA SER A 84 14.25 -2.06 3.08
C SER A 84 13.61 -2.72 1.87
N LEU A 85 13.06 -1.89 0.98
CA LEU A 85 12.60 -2.25 -0.35
C LEU A 85 13.43 -1.41 -1.34
N VAL A 86 14.23 -2.08 -2.19
CA VAL A 86 15.27 -1.46 -3.00
C VAL A 86 15.26 -1.95 -4.44
N HIS A 87 15.91 -1.19 -5.32
CA HIS A 87 16.24 -1.61 -6.70
C HIS A 87 15.05 -2.19 -7.46
N ASP A 88 15.22 -3.37 -8.06
CA ASP A 88 14.24 -4.04 -8.91
C ASP A 88 12.96 -4.40 -8.15
N GLU A 89 13.06 -4.74 -6.87
CA GLU A 89 11.89 -5.06 -6.04
C GLU A 89 11.02 -3.82 -5.82
N LEU A 90 11.64 -2.66 -5.57
CA LEU A 90 10.92 -1.39 -5.47
C LEU A 90 10.34 -0.97 -6.82
N ALA A 91 11.08 -1.16 -7.92
CA ALA A 91 10.59 -0.85 -9.26
C ALA A 91 9.36 -1.70 -9.63
N ALA A 92 9.42 -3.02 -9.38
CA ALA A 92 8.29 -3.92 -9.59
C ALA A 92 7.08 -3.53 -8.72
N ALA A 93 7.31 -3.21 -7.45
CA ALA A 93 6.25 -2.76 -6.55
C ALA A 93 5.58 -1.46 -7.05
N ILE A 94 6.34 -0.53 -7.62
CA ILE A 94 5.78 0.71 -8.21
C ILE A 94 4.87 0.38 -9.40
N GLU A 95 5.31 -0.48 -10.32
CA GLU A 95 4.51 -0.89 -11.49
C GLU A 95 3.23 -1.64 -11.08
N GLU A 96 3.33 -2.53 -10.08
CA GLU A 96 2.17 -3.21 -9.51
C GLU A 96 1.20 -2.22 -8.84
N ALA A 97 1.71 -1.26 -8.05
CA ALA A 97 0.88 -0.23 -7.44
C ALA A 97 0.16 0.64 -8.47
N ILE A 98 0.83 1.01 -9.57
CA ILE A 98 0.21 1.72 -10.70
C ILE A 98 -0.92 0.88 -11.30
N THR A 99 -0.67 -0.41 -11.55
CA THR A 99 -1.66 -1.35 -12.10
C THR A 99 -2.88 -1.48 -11.18
N PHE A 100 -2.67 -1.67 -9.87
CA PHE A 100 -3.76 -1.75 -8.90
C PHE A 100 -4.56 -0.45 -8.82
N THR A 101 -3.89 0.70 -8.92
CA THR A 101 -4.58 2.00 -8.91
C THR A 101 -5.43 2.18 -10.16
N ALA A 102 -4.92 1.81 -11.33
CA ALA A 102 -5.68 1.86 -12.58
C ALA A 102 -6.94 0.97 -12.50
N ALA A 103 -6.81 -0.26 -11.97
CA ALA A 103 -7.93 -1.16 -11.74
C ALA A 103 -8.94 -0.57 -10.73
N GLY A 104 -8.46 0.04 -9.64
CA GLY A 104 -9.32 0.72 -8.67
C GLY A 104 -10.09 1.90 -9.27
N VAL A 105 -9.44 2.71 -10.12
CA VAL A 105 -10.06 3.82 -10.84
C VAL A 105 -11.15 3.33 -11.79
N GLU A 106 -10.90 2.25 -12.53
CA GLU A 106 -11.87 1.66 -13.43
C GLU A 106 -13.10 1.14 -12.67
N LEU A 107 -12.88 0.36 -11.60
CA LEU A 107 -13.93 -0.12 -10.72
C LEU A 107 -14.77 1.04 -10.16
N GLN A 108 -14.12 2.10 -9.68
CA GLN A 108 -14.80 3.27 -9.14
C GLN A 108 -15.62 4.01 -10.21
N ARG A 109 -15.07 4.21 -11.42
CA ARG A 109 -15.77 4.89 -12.53
C ARG A 109 -16.99 4.12 -13.01
N ASN A 110 -16.95 2.78 -12.94
CA ASN A 110 -18.05 1.91 -13.32
C ASN A 110 -19.06 1.68 -12.19
N GLY A 111 -18.88 2.30 -11.01
CA GLY A 111 -19.75 2.09 -9.84
C GLY A 111 -19.59 0.72 -9.19
N GLN A 112 -18.51 0.01 -9.48
CA GLN A 112 -18.20 -1.35 -9.00
C GLN A 112 -17.32 -1.29 -7.75
N VAL A 113 -17.83 -0.67 -6.68
CA VAL A 113 -17.12 -0.56 -5.40
C VAL A 113 -17.63 -1.65 -4.45
N ALA A 114 -16.85 -2.70 -4.27
CA ALA A 114 -17.15 -3.77 -3.30
C ALA A 114 -16.31 -3.59 -2.02
N PRO A 115 -16.83 -3.97 -0.85
CA PRO A 115 -16.05 -3.99 0.38
C PRO A 115 -14.78 -4.84 0.22
N GLY A 116 -13.65 -4.30 0.71
CA GLY A 116 -12.38 -5.01 0.78
C GLY A 116 -12.28 -5.97 1.97
N PRO A 117 -11.07 -6.43 2.32
CA PRO A 117 -10.84 -7.19 3.54
C PRO A 117 -11.34 -6.43 4.77
N GLN A 118 -11.80 -7.16 5.79
CA GLN A 118 -12.20 -6.54 7.05
C GLN A 118 -10.98 -5.84 7.68
N PRO A 119 -11.09 -4.56 8.09
CA PRO A 119 -10.00 -3.87 8.79
C PRO A 119 -9.74 -4.52 10.15
N GLU A 120 -8.49 -4.49 10.62
CA GLU A 120 -8.13 -5.02 11.95
C GLU A 120 -8.82 -4.27 13.10
N PHE A 121 -9.06 -2.96 12.92
CA PHE A 121 -9.81 -2.13 13.85
C PHE A 121 -11.21 -1.90 13.28
N PHE A 122 -12.15 -2.78 13.62
CA PHE A 122 -13.57 -2.58 13.34
C PHE A 122 -14.21 -1.78 14.47
N ASP A 123 -14.82 -0.64 14.14
CA ASP A 123 -15.56 0.16 15.11
C ASP A 123 -16.99 -0.40 15.29
N PRO A 124 -17.36 -0.89 16.49
CA PRO A 124 -18.68 -1.44 16.78
C PRO A 124 -19.84 -0.47 16.54
N ILE A 125 -19.59 0.85 16.48
CA ILE A 125 -20.62 1.86 16.23
C ILE A 125 -20.88 2.16 14.73
N SER A 126 -20.31 1.35 13.83
CA SER A 126 -20.64 1.42 12.39
C SER A 126 -22.13 1.14 12.17
N LEU A 127 -22.88 2.18 11.83
CA LEU A 127 -24.34 2.19 11.70
C LEU A 127 -24.89 1.03 10.84
N ALA A 128 -25.90 0.35 11.39
CA ALA A 128 -26.85 -0.56 10.75
C ALA A 128 -26.25 -1.68 9.89
N LEU A 129 -25.69 -2.70 10.54
CA LEU A 129 -25.52 -4.00 9.89
C LEU A 129 -26.91 -4.59 9.54
N PRO A 130 -27.01 -5.40 8.46
CA PRO A 130 -28.23 -6.14 8.15
C PRO A 130 -28.72 -6.95 9.35
N SER A 131 -30.04 -7.07 9.50
CA SER A 131 -30.67 -7.82 10.60
C SER A 131 -30.19 -9.27 10.71
N ASP A 132 -29.79 -9.86 9.59
CA ASP A 132 -29.08 -11.14 9.52
C ASP A 132 -27.74 -10.96 8.79
N LEU A 133 -26.70 -10.72 9.57
CA LEU A 133 -25.35 -10.46 9.08
C LEU A 133 -24.75 -11.69 8.37
N ASP A 134 -25.04 -12.90 8.85
CA ASP A 134 -24.44 -14.13 8.34
C ASP A 134 -25.03 -14.52 6.99
N VAL A 135 -26.35 -14.40 6.83
CA VAL A 135 -27.00 -14.55 5.53
C VAL A 135 -26.49 -13.48 4.56
N TYR A 136 -26.45 -12.22 4.99
CA TYR A 136 -25.94 -11.14 4.14
C TYR A 136 -24.50 -11.42 3.65
N ARG A 137 -23.60 -11.79 4.55
CA ARG A 137 -22.20 -12.11 4.22
C ARG A 137 -22.11 -13.26 3.23
N ARG A 138 -22.81 -14.38 3.49
CA ARG A 138 -22.82 -15.54 2.57
C ARG A 138 -23.34 -15.16 1.17
N THR A 139 -24.43 -14.40 1.10
CA THR A 139 -25.03 -13.98 -0.18
C THR A 139 -24.12 -13.02 -0.95
N LYS A 140 -23.45 -12.09 -0.26
CA LYS A 140 -22.65 -11.04 -0.91
C LYS A 140 -21.19 -11.41 -1.15
N GLN A 141 -20.67 -12.44 -0.49
CA GLN A 141 -19.28 -12.86 -0.59
C GLN A 141 -18.85 -13.08 -2.05
N ARG A 142 -19.57 -13.94 -2.80
CA ARG A 142 -19.22 -14.25 -4.20
C ARG A 142 -19.30 -13.02 -5.11
N PRO A 143 -20.38 -12.23 -5.13
CA PRO A 143 -20.44 -10.98 -5.89
C PRO A 143 -19.30 -10.01 -5.56
N PHE A 144 -18.97 -9.83 -4.28
CA PHE A 144 -17.86 -8.96 -3.86
C PHE A 144 -16.50 -9.47 -4.33
N SER A 145 -16.25 -10.78 -4.22
CA SER A 145 -15.02 -11.39 -4.73
C SER A 145 -14.88 -11.25 -6.25
N GLN A 146 -15.98 -11.33 -7.00
CA GLN A 146 -15.96 -11.14 -8.46
C GLN A 146 -15.61 -9.70 -8.84
N VAL A 147 -16.25 -8.72 -8.19
CA VAL A 147 -15.94 -7.30 -8.39
C VAL A 147 -14.49 -6.98 -8.01
N ASN A 148 -14.02 -7.50 -6.87
CA ASN A 148 -12.65 -7.26 -6.39
C ASN A 148 -11.57 -8.10 -7.09
N SER A 149 -11.93 -8.96 -8.04
CA SER A 149 -10.97 -9.87 -8.69
C SER A 149 -9.75 -9.17 -9.32
N PRO A 150 -9.85 -7.96 -9.91
CA PRO A 150 -8.68 -7.24 -10.42
C PRO A 150 -7.67 -6.86 -9.32
N LEU A 151 -8.13 -6.70 -8.08
CA LEU A 151 -7.33 -6.33 -6.91
C LEU A 151 -6.96 -7.55 -6.04
N SER A 152 -7.33 -8.76 -6.45
CA SER A 152 -7.08 -9.98 -5.68
C SER A 152 -5.61 -10.17 -5.32
N LYS A 153 -4.69 -9.89 -6.25
CA LYS A 153 -3.25 -9.97 -6.03
C LYS A 153 -2.80 -9.02 -4.92
N LEU A 154 -3.26 -7.77 -4.93
CA LEU A 154 -2.99 -6.80 -3.86
C LEU A 154 -3.44 -7.34 -2.50
N TRP A 155 -4.65 -7.88 -2.39
CA TRP A 155 -5.18 -8.40 -1.12
C TRP A 155 -4.49 -9.68 -0.64
N SER A 156 -3.86 -10.43 -1.55
CA SER A 156 -3.07 -11.63 -1.23
C SER A 156 -1.57 -11.35 -1.04
N SER A 157 -1.11 -10.15 -1.39
CA SER A 157 0.31 -9.81 -1.42
C SER A 157 0.97 -9.81 -0.03
N PRO A 158 2.26 -10.19 0.04
CA PRO A 158 3.03 -10.19 1.27
C PRO A 158 3.33 -8.79 1.81
#